data_AF-A0A5C6CP45-F1
#
_entry.id   AF-A0A5C6CP45-F1
#
_cell.length_a   1.000
_cell.length_b   1.000
_cell.length_c   1.000
_cell.angle_alpha   90.00
_cell.angle_beta   90.00
_cell.angle_gamma   90.00
#
_symmetry.space_group_name_H-M   'P 1'
#
loop_
_entity.id
_entity.type
_entity.pdbx_description
1 polymer ?
#
loop_
_entity_poly.entity_id
_entity_poly.type
_entity_poly.pdbx_seq_one_letter_code
_entity_poly.pdbx_strand_id
1 'polypeptide(L)'
;MTKKSKVNRDHEQRRLGNLIPMYSFFLNPYRDLRFTSSCPSFSGKTKQRKLPLAIHVSDWGMVILNKTCWFCPVCELLICHQDEIEGLLVQLFAESAPRRVGES
;
A
#
# COMPACT_ATOMS: atom_id res chain seq x y z
N MET A 1 3.39 29.50 -28.86
CA MET A 1 3.96 30.00 -27.59
C MET A 1 3.50 29.08 -26.47
N THR A 2 4.38 28.16 -26.04
CA THR A 2 4.08 27.08 -25.09
C THR A 2 4.16 27.59 -23.65
N LYS A 3 3.03 27.58 -22.92
CA LYS A 3 3.03 27.77 -21.48
C LYS A 3 3.50 26.47 -20.83
N LYS A 4 4.79 26.36 -20.52
CA LYS A 4 5.33 25.32 -19.64
C LYS A 4 4.86 25.61 -18.22
N SER A 5 3.82 24.91 -17.77
CA SER A 5 3.45 24.87 -16.35
C SER A 5 4.60 24.22 -15.57
N LYS A 6 5.16 24.95 -14.61
CA LYS A 6 6.16 24.44 -13.66
C LYS A 6 5.50 23.35 -12.81
N VAL A 7 5.72 22.08 -13.16
CA VAL A 7 5.39 20.96 -12.29
C VAL A 7 6.30 21.02 -11.07
N ASN A 8 5.67 21.04 -9.89
CA ASN A 8 6.32 21.04 -8.58
C ASN A 8 7.22 19.79 -8.45
N ARG A 9 8.50 19.97 -8.12
CA ARG A 9 9.57 18.94 -8.20
C ARG A 9 9.78 18.17 -6.89
N ASP A 10 8.77 18.06 -6.04
CA ASP A 10 8.84 17.24 -4.81
C ASP A 10 8.14 15.87 -4.95
N HIS A 11 7.49 15.63 -6.08
CA HIS A 11 6.82 14.37 -6.44
C HIS A 11 7.67 13.49 -7.36
N GLU A 12 8.99 13.66 -7.32
CA GLU A 12 9.95 12.73 -7.92
C GLU A 12 9.91 11.43 -7.10
N GLN A 13 8.95 10.60 -7.51
CA GLN A 13 8.62 9.24 -7.07
C GLN A 13 9.69 8.62 -6.18
N ARG A 14 9.38 8.49 -4.88
CA ARG A 14 10.12 7.69 -3.89
C ARG A 14 10.13 6.21 -4.32
N ARG A 15 10.91 5.88 -5.35
CA ARG A 15 11.07 4.51 -5.86
C ARG A 15 12.11 3.81 -4.99
N LEU A 16 11.78 2.62 -4.51
CA LEU A 16 12.74 1.75 -3.84
C LEU A 16 13.50 0.96 -4.91
N GLY A 17 14.79 1.24 -5.07
CA GLY A 17 15.67 0.55 -6.02
C GLY A 17 15.56 1.03 -7.48
N ASN A 18 16.35 0.40 -8.36
CA ASN A 18 16.53 0.80 -9.77
C ASN A 18 15.67 -0.01 -10.76
N LEU A 19 14.90 -1.00 -10.28
CA LEU A 19 14.09 -1.85 -11.13
C LEU A 19 12.73 -1.20 -11.44
N ILE A 20 12.15 -1.57 -12.57
CA ILE A 20 10.79 -1.17 -12.93
C ILE A 20 9.83 -1.82 -11.92
N PRO A 21 8.90 -1.04 -11.31
CA PRO A 21 7.90 -1.61 -10.41
C PRO A 21 7.08 -2.69 -11.13
N MET A 22 7.05 -3.90 -10.57
CA MET A 22 6.28 -5.01 -11.13
C MET A 22 4.77 -4.89 -10.86
N TYR A 23 4.40 -4.20 -9.79
CA TYR A 23 3.00 -3.98 -9.42
C TYR A 23 2.75 -2.51 -9.10
N SER A 24 1.57 -2.03 -9.48
CA SER A 24 1.01 -0.83 -8.88
C SER A 24 0.40 -1.19 -7.53
N PHE A 25 0.38 -0.25 -6.58
CA PHE A 25 -0.16 -0.47 -5.25
C PHE A 25 -1.27 0.55 -4.93
N PHE A 26 -2.43 0.06 -4.52
CA PHE A 26 -3.54 0.87 -4.04
C PHE A 26 -3.84 0.52 -2.59
N LEU A 27 -3.59 1.50 -1.71
CA LEU A 27 -4.00 1.45 -0.32
C LEU A 27 -5.43 1.98 -0.23
N ASN A 28 -6.38 1.09 0.06
CA ASN A 28 -7.79 1.46 0.13
C ASN A 28 -8.11 2.09 1.50
N PRO A 29 -8.46 3.39 1.57
CA PRO A 29 -8.79 4.06 2.83
C PRO A 29 -10.22 3.77 3.31
N TYR A 30 -11.07 3.22 2.43
CA TYR A 30 -12.48 3.01 2.73
C TYR A 30 -12.69 1.65 3.42
N ARG A 31 -13.09 1.69 4.69
CA ARG A 31 -13.36 0.48 5.49
C ARG A 31 -14.51 -0.35 4.93
N ASP A 32 -15.54 0.30 4.42
CA ASP A 32 -16.78 -0.35 3.96
C ASP A 32 -16.73 -0.78 2.49
N LEU A 33 -15.90 -0.13 1.66
CA LEU A 33 -15.77 -0.48 0.25
C LEU A 33 -14.70 -1.56 0.08
N ARG A 34 -15.14 -2.81 -0.08
CA ARG A 34 -14.23 -3.94 -0.34
C ARG A 34 -14.12 -4.21 -1.84
N PHE A 35 -12.94 -3.96 -2.43
CA PHE A 35 -12.62 -4.30 -3.83
C PHE A 35 -12.26 -5.78 -3.99
N THR A 36 -13.11 -6.67 -3.45
CA THR A 36 -12.88 -8.12 -3.40
C THR A 36 -13.19 -8.81 -4.72
N SER A 37 -14.21 -8.33 -5.44
CA SER A 37 -14.71 -8.92 -6.69
C SER A 37 -14.46 -8.07 -7.93
N SER A 38 -14.11 -6.78 -7.76
CA SER A 38 -14.00 -5.81 -8.84
C SER A 38 -12.82 -4.87 -8.65
N CYS A 39 -12.01 -4.72 -9.69
CA CYS A 39 -10.90 -3.79 -9.75
C CYS A 39 -11.40 -2.33 -9.83
N PRO A 40 -10.88 -1.40 -9.01
CA PRO A 40 -11.28 0.01 -9.05
C PRO A 40 -10.94 0.71 -10.37
N SER A 41 -9.96 0.21 -11.12
CA SER A 41 -9.50 0.86 -12.36
C SER A 41 -10.20 0.35 -13.63
N PHE A 42 -10.56 -0.93 -13.68
CA PHE A 42 -11.06 -1.58 -14.91
C PHE A 42 -12.34 -2.41 -14.70
N SER A 43 -12.86 -2.45 -13.47
CA SER A 43 -14.04 -3.26 -13.10
C SER A 43 -13.92 -4.77 -13.39
N GLY A 44 -12.71 -5.25 -13.66
CA GLY A 44 -12.42 -6.67 -13.91
C GLY A 44 -12.30 -7.48 -12.62
N LYS A 45 -12.35 -8.82 -12.75
CA LYS A 45 -12.23 -9.75 -11.61
C LYS A 45 -10.86 -9.65 -10.95
N THR A 46 -10.88 -9.48 -9.63
CA THR A 46 -9.70 -9.57 -8.75
C THR A 46 -9.51 -11.01 -8.25
N LYS A 47 -8.27 -11.36 -7.91
CA LYS A 47 -7.88 -12.64 -7.32
C LYS A 47 -7.14 -12.38 -6.01
N GLN A 48 -7.06 -13.37 -5.12
CA GLN A 48 -6.22 -13.26 -3.93
C GLN A 48 -4.78 -13.64 -4.25
N ARG A 49 -3.81 -12.92 -3.69
CA ARG A 49 -2.39 -13.22 -3.80
C ARG A 49 -1.69 -12.93 -2.48
N LYS A 50 -0.91 -13.89 -1.98
CA LYS A 50 -0.05 -13.69 -0.81
C LYS A 50 1.31 -13.20 -1.26
N LEU A 51 1.72 -12.04 -0.76
CA LEU A 51 2.99 -11.40 -1.10
C LEU A 51 3.58 -10.77 0.17
N PRO A 52 4.90 -10.80 0.38
CA PRO A 52 5.53 -10.02 1.43
C PRO A 52 5.45 -8.52 1.06
N LEU A 53 4.79 -7.73 1.89
CA LEU A 53 4.72 -6.28 1.74
C LEU A 53 5.80 -5.63 2.60
N ALA A 54 6.80 -5.03 1.96
CA ALA A 54 7.77 -4.18 2.64
C ALA A 54 7.21 -2.75 2.72
N ILE A 55 6.92 -2.29 3.94
CA ILE A 55 6.29 -0.99 4.21
C ILE A 55 7.25 -0.19 5.07
N HIS A 56 7.57 1.03 4.64
CA HIS A 56 8.29 1.99 5.47
C HIS A 56 7.32 2.75 6.36
N VAL A 57 7.45 2.60 7.67
CA VAL A 57 6.71 3.35 8.68
C VAL A 57 7.67 4.36 9.29
N SER A 58 7.36 5.65 9.20
CA SER A 58 8.30 6.74 9.50
C SER A 58 9.03 6.61 10.83
N ASP A 59 8.32 6.20 11.90
CA ASP A 59 8.89 6.14 13.25
C ASP A 59 9.48 4.77 13.61
N TRP A 60 9.27 3.75 12.77
CA TRP A 60 9.59 2.35 13.05
C TRP A 60 10.51 1.70 12.02
N GLY A 61 10.78 2.39 10.91
CA GLY A 61 11.59 1.87 9.82
C GLY A 61 10.81 0.90 8.91
N MET A 62 11.52 -0.06 8.33
CA MET A 62 10.94 -1.00 7.37
C MET A 62 10.34 -2.22 8.06
N VAL A 63 9.08 -2.49 7.77
CA VAL A 63 8.33 -3.66 8.27
C VAL A 63 7.98 -4.56 7.10
N ILE A 64 8.08 -5.88 7.28
CA ILE A 64 7.65 -6.86 6.29
C ILE A 64 6.38 -7.56 6.80
N LEU A 65 5.27 -7.36 6.08
CA LEU A 65 3.98 -7.98 6.41
C LEU A 65 3.65 -9.09 5.41
N ASN A 66 3.34 -10.28 5.91
CA ASN A 66 2.84 -11.40 5.10
C ASN A 66 1.32 -11.33 4.92
N LYS A 67 0.85 -10.34 4.16
CA LYS A 67 -0.58 -10.11 3.91
C LYS A 67 -1.03 -10.75 2.60
N THR A 68 -2.19 -11.41 2.63
CA THR A 68 -2.93 -11.74 1.42
C THR A 68 -3.69 -10.49 0.95
N CYS A 69 -3.38 -10.03 -0.25
CA CYS A 69 -4.05 -8.87 -0.86
C CYS A 69 -4.84 -9.27 -2.10
N TRP A 70 -5.75 -8.39 -2.50
CA TRP A 70 -6.45 -8.54 -3.78
C TRP A 70 -5.55 -8.05 -4.90
N PHE A 71 -5.60 -8.75 -6.02
CA PHE A 71 -4.73 -8.56 -7.16
C PHE A 71 -5.55 -8.55 -8.45
N CYS A 72 -5.39 -7.52 -9.27
CA CYS A 72 -5.93 -7.50 -10.62
C CYS A 72 -4.85 -7.95 -11.62
N PRO A 73 -5.04 -9.09 -12.32
CA PRO A 73 -4.07 -9.57 -13.29
C PRO A 73 -4.02 -8.74 -14.59
N VAL A 74 -5.04 -7.92 -14.85
CA VAL A 74 -5.15 -7.14 -16.10
C VAL A 74 -4.29 -5.88 -16.04
N CYS A 75 -4.25 -5.22 -14.89
CA CYS A 75 -3.54 -3.96 -14.70
C CYS A 75 -2.41 -4.04 -13.66
N GLU A 76 -2.09 -5.26 -13.22
CA GLU A 76 -1.02 -5.53 -12.27
C GLU A 76 -1.15 -4.72 -10.96
N LEU A 77 -2.39 -4.50 -10.52
CA LEU A 77 -2.70 -3.70 -9.34
C LEU A 77 -2.86 -4.60 -8.10
N LEU A 78 -2.06 -4.33 -7.08
CA LEU A 78 -2.25 -4.85 -5.72
C LEU A 78 -3.11 -3.89 -4.92
N ILE A 79 -4.12 -4.44 -4.27
CA ILE A 79 -5.10 -3.71 -3.46
C ILE A 79 -5.06 -4.27 -2.05
N CYS A 80 -4.68 -3.43 -1.09
CA CYS A 80 -4.70 -3.78 0.32
C CYS A 80 -5.54 -2.75 1.09
N HIS A 81 -6.26 -3.23 2.09
CA HIS A 81 -7.10 -2.42 2.96
C HIS A 81 -6.26 -1.74 4.02
N GLN A 82 -6.43 -0.42 4.19
CA GLN A 82 -5.64 0.35 5.15
C GLN A 82 -5.88 -0.11 6.59
N ASP A 83 -7.14 -0.34 6.97
CA ASP A 83 -7.52 -0.84 8.29
C ASP A 83 -6.90 -2.20 8.63
N GLU A 84 -6.78 -3.08 7.62
CA GLU A 84 -6.13 -4.37 7.79
C GLU A 84 -4.61 -4.25 7.97
N ILE A 85 -3.96 -3.31 7.26
CA ILE A 85 -2.53 -3.03 7.44
C ILE A 85 -2.27 -2.38 8.80
N GLU A 86 -3.06 -1.39 9.18
CA GLU A 86 -2.97 -0.72 10.48
C GLU A 86 -3.17 -1.71 11.62
N GLY A 87 -4.18 -2.61 11.53
CA GLY A 87 -4.39 -3.66 12.52
C GLY A 87 -3.19 -4.59 12.68
N LEU A 88 -2.56 -4.99 11.58
CA LEU A 88 -1.34 -5.81 11.62
C LEU A 88 -0.15 -5.04 12.21
N LEU A 89 0.00 -3.75 11.90
CA LEU A 89 1.05 -2.92 12.47
C LEU A 89 0.86 -2.74 13.98
N VAL A 90 -0.37 -2.49 14.44
CA VAL A 90 -0.69 -2.40 15.87
C VAL A 90 -0.35 -3.69 16.59
N GLN A 91 -0.71 -4.85 16.03
CA GLN A 91 -0.35 -6.14 16.61
C GLN A 91 1.17 -6.33 16.68
N LEU A 92 1.87 -6.05 15.59
CA LEU A 92 3.33 -6.18 15.52
C LEU A 92 4.06 -5.26 16.51
N PHE A 93 3.59 -4.02 16.67
CA PHE A 93 4.19 -3.04 17.58
C PHE A 93 3.82 -3.27 19.04
N ALA A 94 2.61 -3.78 19.32
CA ALA A 94 2.25 -4.22 20.66
C ALA A 94 3.16 -5.35 21.15
N GLU A 95 3.52 -6.29 20.27
CA GLU A 95 4.42 -7.40 20.58
C GLU A 95 5.89 -6.96 20.72
N SER A 96 6.33 -5.95 19.98
CA SER A 96 7.76 -5.54 19.91
C SER A 96 8.16 -4.38 20.82
N ALA A 97 7.22 -3.51 21.25
CA ALA A 97 7.52 -2.40 22.14
C ALA A 97 6.26 -1.93 22.92
N PRO A 98 5.99 -2.46 24.12
CA PRO A 98 4.81 -2.09 24.92
C PRO A 98 4.82 -0.64 25.46
N ARG A 99 5.85 0.18 25.16
CA ARG A 99 6.06 1.49 25.81
C ARG A 99 5.59 2.71 25.02
N ARG A 100 5.04 2.56 23.81
CA ARG A 100 4.72 3.72 22.93
C ARG A 100 3.36 3.65 22.24
N VAL A 101 2.50 2.70 22.61
CA VAL A 101 1.09 2.71 22.18
C VAL A 101 0.37 3.76 23.02
N GLY A 102 0.32 5.00 22.53
CA GLY A 102 -0.50 6.06 23.10
C GLY A 102 0.21 7.39 23.27
N GLU A 103 0.64 8.02 22.18
CA GLU A 103 0.73 9.49 22.15
C GLU A 103 0.13 9.96 20.82
N SER A 104 -1.16 10.30 20.89
CA SER A 104 -1.95 10.99 19.88
C SER A 104 -1.92 12.49 20.11
#